data_AF-A0A969N2E6-F1
#
_entry.id   AF-A0A969N2E6-F1
#
_cell.length_a   1.000
_cell.length_b   1.000
_cell.length_c   1.000
_cell.angle_alpha   90.00
_cell.angle_beta   90.00
_cell.angle_gamma   90.00
#
_symmetry.space_group_name_H-M   'P 1'
#
loop_
_entity.id
_entity.type
_entity.pdbx_description
1 polymer ?
#
loop_
_entity_poly.entity_id
_entity_poly.type
_entity_poly.pdbx_seq_one_letter_code
_entity_poly.pdbx_strand_id
1 'polypeptide(L)' 'MTTHFLTLELDLLPFPGELQRLILAELRRYGEPLRWAVTQVDADRGKVQIEAVVTTATELLLPNTPIVSI' A
#
# COMPACT_ATOMS: atom_id res chain seq x y z
N MET A 1 16.23 -0.18 -0.19
CA MET A 1 14.76 -0.23 -0.21
C MET A 1 14.31 -1.06 0.97
N THR A 2 13.18 -0.71 1.58
CA THR A 2 12.59 -1.51 2.66
C THR A 2 11.30 -2.16 2.17
N THR A 3 11.12 -3.45 2.48
CA THR A 3 9.94 -4.22 2.07
C THR A 3 9.09 -4.50 3.30
N HIS A 4 7.80 -4.23 3.20
CA HIS A 4 6.83 -4.47 4.27
C HIS A 4 5.74 -5.43 3.78
N PHE A 5 5.35 -6.36 4.66
CA PHE A 5 4.21 -7.24 4.49
C PHE A 5 3.10 -6.73 5.39
N LEU A 6 1.89 -6.56 4.87
CA LEU A 6 0.77 -6.03 5.62
C LEU A 6 -0.55 -6.67 5.22
N THR A 7 -1.47 -6.69 6.18
CA THR A 7 -2.86 -7.11 6.02
C THR A 7 -3.76 -5.90 6.25
N LEU A 8 -4.74 -5.70 5.36
CA LEU A 8 -5.75 -4.64 5.48
C LEU A 8 -7.15 -5.23 5.45
N GLU A 9 -8.06 -4.69 6.26
CA GLU A 9 -9.49 -4.92 6.13
C GLU A 9 -10.13 -3.64 5.58
N LEU A 10 -10.87 -3.76 4.47
CA LEU A 10 -11.51 -2.65 3.76
C LEU A 10 -12.99 -2.92 3.55
N ASP A 11 -13.76 -1.87 3.27
CA ASP A 11 -15.14 -2.02 2.86
C ASP A 11 -15.24 -2.73 1.50
N LEU A 12 -16.14 -3.71 1.42
CA LEU A 12 -16.49 -4.36 0.17
C LEU A 12 -17.32 -3.38 -0.66
N LEU A 13 -16.77 -2.99 -1.81
CA LEU A 13 -17.49 -2.17 -2.78
C LEU A 13 -18.12 -3.07 -3.86
N PRO A 14 -19.34 -2.75 -4.33
CA PRO A 14 -20.07 -3.57 -5.30
C PRO A 14 -19.44 -3.54 -6.70
N PHE A 15 -18.64 -2.52 -7.00
CA PHE A 15 -17.97 -2.35 -8.29
C PHE A 15 -16.49 -2.76 -8.18
N PRO A 16 -16.03 -3.83 -8.87
CA PRO A 16 -14.66 -4.32 -8.76
C PRO A 16 -13.58 -3.26 -9.06
N GLY A 17 -13.83 -2.39 -10.04
CA GLY A 17 -12.89 -1.32 -10.40
C GLY A 17 -12.81 -0.19 -9.36
N GLU A 18 -13.84 0.02 -8.55
CA GLU A 18 -13.79 0.95 -7.41
C GLU A 18 -13.04 0.32 -6.24
N LEU A 19 -13.33 -0.95 -5.96
CA LEU A 19 -12.62 -1.69 -4.92
C LEU A 19 -11.11 -1.73 -5.19
N GLN A 20 -10.70 -2.05 -6.42
CA GLN A 20 -9.29 -2.04 -6.81
C GLN A 20 -8.65 -0.66 -6.60
N ARG A 21 -9.33 0.43 -6.96
CA ARG A 21 -8.83 1.80 -6.76
C ARG A 21 -8.67 2.12 -5.27
N LEU A 22 -9.65 1.73 -4.45
CA LEU A 22 -9.59 1.89 -2.99
C LEU A 22 -8.40 1.13 -2.39
N ILE A 23 -8.21 -0.14 -2.77
CA ILE A 23 -7.08 -0.97 -2.31
C ILE A 23 -5.76 -0.30 -2.65
N LEU A 24 -5.56 0.10 -3.91
CA LEU A 24 -4.31 0.74 -4.34
C LEU A 24 -4.07 2.09 -3.65
N ALA A 25 -5.13 2.87 -3.42
CA ALA A 25 -5.03 4.12 -2.69
C ALA A 25 -4.59 3.90 -1.24
N GLU A 26 -5.17 2.89 -0.57
CA GLU A 26 -4.84 2.59 0.82
C GLU A 26 -3.42 2.01 0.95
N LEU A 27 -3.01 1.09 0.07
CA LEU A 27 -1.66 0.51 0.07
C LEU A 27 -0.57 1.59 -0.08
N ARG A 28 -0.81 2.60 -0.93
CA ARG A 28 0.12 3.73 -1.13
C ARG A 28 0.40 4.56 0.10
N ARG A 29 -0.45 4.49 1.13
CA ARG A 29 -0.21 5.14 2.43
C ARG A 29 0.92 4.47 3.20
N TYR A 30 1.26 3.21 2.86
CA TYR A 30 2.29 2.41 3.51
C TYR A 30 3.55 2.26 2.63
N GLY A 31 3.42 2.41 1.31
CA GLY A 31 4.52 2.33 0.36
C GLY A 31 4.03 2.02 -1.06
N GLU A 32 4.94 1.91 -2.02
CA GLU A 32 4.55 1.53 -3.39
C GLU A 32 4.16 0.04 -3.42
N PRO A 33 2.94 -0.31 -3.87
CA PRO A 33 2.49 -1.70 -3.91
C PRO A 33 3.23 -2.50 -4.99
N LEU A 34 3.87 -3.61 -4.58
CA LEU A 34 4.51 -4.55 -5.51
C LEU A 34 3.58 -5.71 -5.88
N ARG A 35 2.90 -6.29 -4.88
CA ARG A 35 1.97 -7.40 -5.03
C ARG A 35 0.91 -7.31 -3.95
N TRP A 36 -0.32 -7.61 -4.29
CA TRP A 36 -1.42 -7.75 -3.33
C TRP A 36 -2.41 -8.77 -3.83
N ALA A 37 -3.23 -9.30 -2.92
CA ALA A 37 -4.33 -10.19 -3.24
C ALA A 37 -5.47 -10.01 -2.22
N VAL A 38 -6.70 -10.15 -2.69
CA VAL A 38 -7.85 -10.38 -1.79
C VAL A 38 -7.74 -11.81 -1.27
N THR A 39 -7.64 -11.97 0.04
CA THR A 39 -7.52 -13.30 0.67
C THR A 39 -8.82 -13.77 1.29
N GLN A 40 -9.71 -12.85 1.66
CA GLN A 40 -11.04 -13.15 2.17
C GLN A 40 -12.07 -12.09 1.77
N VAL A 41 -13.31 -12.52 1.56
CA VAL A 41 -14.48 -11.65 1.37
C VAL A 41 -15.54 -12.07 2.38
N ASP A 42 -15.98 -11.11 3.20
CA ASP A 42 -17.06 -11.27 4.16
C ASP A 42 -18.24 -10.42 3.68
N ALA A 43 -19.16 -11.06 2.97
CA ALA A 43 -20.30 -10.37 2.37
C ALA A 43 -21.33 -9.91 3.43
N ASP A 44 -21.44 -10.64 4.54
CA ASP A 44 -22.39 -10.31 5.61
C ASP A 44 -21.98 -9.03 6.35
N ARG A 45 -20.67 -8.85 6.57
CA ARG A 45 -20.10 -7.63 7.17
C ARG A 45 -19.77 -6.55 6.14
N GLY A 46 -19.85 -6.87 4.85
CA GLY A 46 -19.44 -5.98 3.76
C GLY A 46 -17.95 -5.61 3.84
N LYS A 47 -17.09 -6.60 4.12
CA LYS A 47 -15.64 -6.41 4.28
C LYS A 47 -14.83 -7.30 3.34
N VAL A 48 -13.63 -6.85 3.00
CA VAL A 48 -12.61 -7.66 2.32
C VAL A 48 -11.29 -7.60 3.06
N GLN A 49 -10.56 -8.71 3.08
CA GLN A 49 -9.19 -8.74 3.58
C GLN A 49 -8.20 -8.82 2.42
N ILE A 50 -7.18 -7.97 2.51
CA ILE A 50 -6.11 -7.84 1.54
C ILE A 50 -4.79 -8.18 2.22
N GLU A 51 -4.00 -9.04 1.60
CA GLU A 51 -2.58 -9.19 1.94
C GLU A 51 -1.72 -8.56 0.86
N ALA A 52 -0.73 -7.78 1.27
CA ALA A 52 0.09 -7.01 0.36
C ALA A 52 1.56 -6.94 0.76
N VAL A 53 2.40 -6.74 -0.26
CA VAL A 53 3.81 -6.40 -0.17
C VAL A 53 3.99 -5.01 -0.74
N VAL A 54 4.51 -4.09 0.06
CA VAL A 54 4.82 -2.72 -0.35
C VAL A 54 6.30 -2.42 -0.16
N THR A 55 6.84 -1.51 -0.96
CA THR A 55 8.21 -1.01 -0.78
C THR A 55 8.25 0.48 -0.50
N THR A 56 9.17 0.86 0.36
CA THR A 56 9.53 2.25 0.58
C THR A 56 10.93 2.50 0.07
N ALA A 57 11.15 3.68 -0.51
CA ALA A 57 12.48 4.13 -0.81
C ALA A 57 13.26 4.17 0.51
N THR A 58 14.42 3.53 0.55
CA THR A 58 15.35 3.78 1.65
C THR A 58 15.91 5.16 1.39
N GLU A 59 15.61 6.11 2.27
CA GLU A 59 16.25 7.40 2.26
C GLU A 59 17.73 7.17 2.56
N LEU A 60 18.56 7.15 1.50
CA LEU A 60 20.00 7.18 1.66
C LEU A 60 20.34 8.60 2.10
N LEU A 61 20.40 8.81 3.41
CA LEU A 61 21.02 9.99 3.98
C LEU A 61 22.51 9.93 3.63
N LEU A 62 22.87 10.51 2.50
CA LEU A 62 24.27 10.72 2.15
C LEU A 62 24.80 11.83 3.06
N PRO A 63 25.80 11.57 3.93
CA PRO A 63 26.42 12.62 4.70
C PRO A 63 27.17 13.56 3.74
N ASN A 64 26.83 14.85 3.78
CA ASN A 64 27.34 15.95 2.94
C ASN A 64 26.80 16.04 1.51
N THR A 65 25.62 16.63 1.36
CA THR A 65 25.33 17.44 0.17
C THR A 65 25.90 18.86 0.41
N PRO A 66 26.85 19.36 -0.39
CA PRO A 66 27.35 20.71 -0.22
C PRO A 66 26.22 21.71 -0.51
N ILE A 67 25.94 22.60 0.43
CA ILE A 67 25.11 23.78 0.18
C ILE A 67 25.93 24.68 -0.73
N VAL A 68 25.59 24.72 -2.02
CA VAL A 68 26.07 25.78 -2.90
C VAL A 68 25.29 27.04 -2.51
N SER A 69 25.89 27.86 -1.66
CA SER A 69 25.44 29.24 -1.45
C SER A 69 25.90 30.07 -2.65
N ILE A 70 24.94 30.64 -3.37
CA ILE A 70 25.15 31.72 -4.34
C ILE A 70 25.19 33.04 -3.58
#